data_AF-A0A1Q7RQX4-F1
#
_entry.id   AF-A0A1Q7RQX4-F1
#
_cell.length_a   1.000
_cell.length_b   1.000
_cell.length_c   1.000
_cell.angle_alpha   90.00
_cell.angle_beta   90.00
_cell.angle_gamma   90.00
#
_symmetry.space_group_name_H-M   'P 1'
#
loop_
_entity.id
_entity.type
_entity.pdbx_description
1 polymer ?
#
loop_
_entity_poly.entity_id
_entity_poly.type
_entity_poly.pdbx_seq_one_letter_code
_entity_poly.pdbx_strand_id
1 'polypeptide(L)'
;MLGEVVSVDPAGHTFTIKETVKGGEAKEVMFTFDEKGKVMVAGKPGRLEDLKAGDSVTVRYTEKDGNKVAQDLHVAKPAAAKAASK
;
A
#
# COMPACT_ATOMS: atom_id res chain seq x y z
N MET A 1 3.50 -0.94 8.58
CA MET A 1 2.05 -1.12 8.68
C MET A 1 1.60 -2.11 7.64
N LEU A 2 0.73 -3.04 8.01
CA LEU A 2 0.13 -4.02 7.10
C LEU A 2 -1.30 -3.58 6.82
N GLY A 3 -1.71 -3.60 5.56
CA GLY A 3 -3.08 -3.27 5.19
C GLY A 3 -3.42 -3.74 3.79
N GLU A 4 -4.67 -3.55 3.41
CA GLU A 4 -5.14 -3.82 2.06
C GLU A 4 -5.39 -2.49 1.35
N VAL A 5 -4.94 -2.34 0.11
CA VAL A 5 -5.19 -1.13 -0.67
C VAL A 5 -6.69 -1.00 -0.92
N VAL A 6 -7.24 0.18 -0.63
CA VAL A 6 -8.63 0.54 -0.93
C VAL A 6 -8.69 1.39 -2.18
N SER A 7 -7.79 2.37 -2.27
CA SER A 7 -7.67 3.27 -3.41
C SER A 7 -6.22 3.71 -3.58
N VAL A 8 -5.82 4.00 -4.81
CA VAL A 8 -4.51 4.53 -5.16
C VAL A 8 -4.71 5.74 -6.06
N ASP A 9 -4.06 6.85 -5.73
CA ASP A 9 -4.04 8.07 -6.52
C ASP A 9 -2.59 8.35 -6.98
N PRO A 10 -2.19 7.85 -8.15
CA PRO A 10 -0.83 8.02 -8.64
C PRO A 10 -0.52 9.47 -9.05
N ALA A 11 -1.54 10.27 -9.38
CA ALA A 11 -1.37 11.68 -9.73
C ALA A 11 -0.95 12.51 -8.52
N GLY A 12 -1.63 12.34 -7.38
CA GLY A 12 -1.32 13.00 -6.11
C GLY A 12 -0.28 12.29 -5.26
N HIS A 13 0.28 11.17 -5.72
CA HIS A 13 1.19 10.32 -4.93
C HIS A 13 0.58 9.95 -3.57
N THR A 14 -0.71 9.65 -3.53
CA THR A 14 -1.38 9.24 -2.29
C THR A 14 -2.06 7.90 -2.49
N PHE A 15 -2.21 7.15 -1.40
CA PHE A 15 -2.94 5.90 -1.42
C PHE A 15 -3.58 5.63 -0.07
N THR A 16 -4.72 4.96 -0.10
CA THR A 16 -5.48 4.61 1.09
C THR A 16 -5.41 3.12 1.28
N ILE A 17 -5.02 2.69 2.47
CA ILE A 17 -5.10 1.29 2.89
C ILE A 17 -6.12 1.13 4.00
N LYS A 18 -6.81 0.00 4.04
CA LYS A 18 -7.55 -0.45 5.21
C LYS A 18 -6.59 -1.29 6.07
N GLU A 19 -6.33 -0.82 7.27
CA GLU A 19 -5.70 -1.61 8.33
C GLU A 19 -6.79 -2.37 9.06
N THR A 20 -6.71 -3.70 9.09
CA THR A 20 -7.58 -4.52 9.92
C THR A 20 -6.91 -4.74 11.26
N VAL A 21 -7.45 -4.11 12.31
CA VAL A 21 -6.92 -4.24 13.66
C VAL A 21 -7.46 -5.52 14.30
N LYS A 22 -6.68 -6.15 15.19
CA LYS A 22 -7.14 -7.29 15.99
C LYS A 22 -8.32 -6.84 16.87
N GLY A 23 -9.53 -7.13 16.42
CA GLY A 23 -10.78 -6.59 16.95
C GLY A 23 -11.90 -6.53 15.91
N GLY A 24 -11.56 -6.63 14.61
CA GLY A 24 -12.54 -6.63 13.51
C GLY A 24 -12.85 -5.24 12.97
N GLU A 25 -12.34 -4.20 13.61
CA GLU A 25 -12.40 -2.84 13.08
C GLU A 25 -11.43 -2.70 11.89
N ALA A 26 -11.94 -2.16 10.79
CA ALA A 26 -11.14 -1.72 9.66
C ALA A 26 -10.98 -0.20 9.75
N LYS A 27 -9.74 0.29 9.75
CA LYS A 27 -9.44 1.72 9.70
C LYS A 27 -8.82 2.06 8.37
N GLU A 28 -9.43 2.99 7.66
CA GLU A 28 -8.85 3.56 6.45
C GLU A 28 -7.80 4.59 6.83
N VAL A 29 -6.58 4.39 6.31
CA VAL A 29 -5.45 5.28 6.57
C VAL A 29 -4.90 5.72 5.23
N MET A 30 -4.88 7.04 5.03
CA MET A 30 -4.29 7.67 3.86
C MET A 30 -2.80 7.91 4.11
N PHE A 31 -1.99 7.54 3.12
CA PHE A 31 -0.55 7.75 3.10
C PHE A 31 -0.15 8.55 1.88
N THR A 32 0.81 9.45 2.05
CA THR A 32 1.50 10.11 0.94
C THR A 32 2.73 9.28 0.60
N PHE A 33 2.91 8.90 -0.65
CA PHE A 33 4.09 8.20 -1.13
C PHE A 33 5.21 9.20 -1.42
N ASP A 34 6.39 8.94 -0.89
CA ASP A 34 7.58 9.73 -1.18
C ASP A 34 8.06 9.44 -2.61
N GLU A 35 8.42 10.47 -3.38
CA GLU A 35 8.96 10.28 -4.75
C GLU A 35 10.26 9.47 -4.77
N LYS A 36 11.03 9.45 -3.68
CA LYS A 36 12.24 8.62 -3.54
C LYS A 36 11.92 7.26 -2.94
N GLY A 37 10.66 6.99 -2.65
CA GLY A 37 10.20 5.76 -2.07
C GLY A 37 10.36 4.57 -3.01
N LYS A 38 10.54 3.38 -2.45
CA LYS A 38 10.68 2.15 -3.23
C LYS A 38 9.38 1.36 -3.20
N VAL A 39 8.88 1.01 -4.38
CA VAL A 39 7.76 0.07 -4.53
C VAL A 39 8.30 -1.29 -4.95
N MET A 40 7.92 -2.32 -4.21
CA MET A 40 8.21 -3.71 -4.53
C MET A 40 6.91 -4.49 -4.63
N VAL A 41 6.68 -5.14 -5.77
CA VAL A 41 5.50 -5.96 -6.05
C VAL A 41 5.93 -7.41 -6.18
N ALA A 42 5.46 -8.27 -5.27
CA ALA A 42 5.80 -9.69 -5.26
C ALA A 42 7.32 -9.95 -5.32
N GLY A 43 8.11 -9.15 -4.62
CA GLY A 43 9.57 -9.25 -4.59
C GLY A 43 10.30 -8.65 -5.80
N LYS A 44 9.60 -8.01 -6.73
CA LYS A 44 10.17 -7.31 -7.89
C LYS A 44 10.00 -5.80 -7.76
N PRO A 45 10.93 -4.98 -8.26
CA PRO A 45 10.70 -3.53 -8.33
C PRO A 45 9.47 -3.23 -9.19
N GLY A 46 8.55 -2.44 -8.65
CA GLY A 46 7.31 -2.03 -9.31
C GLY A 46 7.05 -0.53 -9.12
N ARG A 47 5.83 -0.09 -9.39
CA ARG A 47 5.41 1.31 -9.28
C ARG A 47 4.13 1.45 -8.48
N LEU A 48 3.81 2.67 -8.06
CA LEU A 48 2.55 2.96 -7.38
C LEU A 48 1.33 2.60 -8.25
N GLU A 49 1.47 2.72 -9.57
CA GLU A 49 0.47 2.38 -10.59
C GLU A 49 0.15 0.88 -10.67
N ASP A 50 1.07 0.03 -10.22
CA ASP A 50 0.86 -1.42 -10.17
C ASP A 50 -0.06 -1.84 -9.02
N LEU A 51 -0.21 -0.99 -8.00
CA LEU A 51 -1.10 -1.24 -6.87
C LEU A 51 -2.56 -1.12 -7.32
N LYS A 52 -3.38 -2.03 -6.81
CA LYS A 52 -4.81 -2.10 -7.07
C LYS A 52 -5.57 -2.29 -5.76
N ALA A 53 -6.80 -1.82 -5.73
CA ALA A 53 -7.70 -2.10 -4.62
C ALA A 53 -7.79 -3.62 -4.38
N GLY A 54 -7.67 -4.05 -3.13
CA GLY A 54 -7.59 -5.45 -2.71
C GLY A 54 -6.17 -6.00 -2.55
N ASP A 55 -5.13 -5.26 -2.92
CA ASP A 55 -3.74 -5.68 -2.73
C ASP A 55 -3.35 -5.68 -1.26
N SER A 56 -2.80 -6.79 -0.78
CA SER A 56 -2.17 -6.83 0.54
C SER A 56 -0.78 -6.21 0.47
N VAL A 57 -0.61 -5.09 1.18
CA VAL A 57 0.61 -4.29 1.17
C VAL A 57 1.18 -4.08 2.56
N THR A 58 2.49 -3.99 2.61
CA THR A 58 3.26 -3.58 3.78
C THR A 58 3.84 -2.21 3.49
N VAL A 59 3.36 -1.20 4.22
CA VAL A 59 3.79 0.19 4.09
C VAL A 59 4.77 0.51 5.20
N ARG A 60 5.97 0.97 4.84
CA ARG A 60 6.93 1.58 5.76
C ARG A 60 6.83 3.08 5.58
N TYR A 61 6.37 3.76 6.61
CA TYR A 61 6.19 5.21 6.58
C TYR A 61 6.93 5.85 7.74
N THR A 62 7.17 7.14 7.57
CA THR A 62 7.68 8.06 8.58
C THR A 62 6.65 9.16 8.79
N GLU A 63 6.49 9.61 10.01
CA GLU A 63 5.67 10.78 10.31
C GLU A 63 6.55 12.02 10.19
N LYS A 64 6.13 12.95 9.34
CA LYS A 64 6.83 14.20 9.09
C LYS A 64 5.80 15.33 9.12
N ASP A 65 5.94 16.25 10.07
CA ASP A 65 5.01 17.37 10.25
C ASP A 65 3.54 16.92 10.44
N GLY A 66 3.32 15.76 11.07
CA GLY A 66 1.99 15.16 11.25
C GLY A 66 1.45 14.40 10.02
N ASN A 67 2.15 14.44 8.88
CA ASN A 67 1.80 13.68 7.69
C ASN A 67 2.50 12.32 7.69
N LYS A 68 1.78 11.28 7.26
CA LYS A 68 2.33 9.93 7.13
C LYS A 68 2.90 9.75 5.72
N VAL A 69 4.22 9.80 5.62
CA VAL A 69 4.96 9.70 4.36
C VAL A 69 5.53 8.29 4.20
N ALA A 70 5.00 7.52 3.26
CA ALA A 70 5.45 6.19 2.90
C ALA A 70 6.77 6.24 2.11
N GLN A 71 7.79 5.59 2.65
CA GLN A 71 9.13 5.47 2.05
C GLN A 71 9.34 4.13 1.35
N ASP A 72 8.74 3.05 1.87
CA ASP A 72 8.80 1.75 1.22
C ASP A 72 7.41 1.12 1.17
N LEU A 73 7.07 0.57 0.02
CA LEU A 73 5.80 -0.10 -0.22
C LEU A 73 6.08 -1.49 -0.76
N HIS A 74 5.67 -2.51 -0.02
CA HIS A 74 5.83 -3.91 -0.42
C HIS A 74 4.48 -4.56 -0.62
N VAL A 75 4.11 -4.86 -1.87
CA VAL A 75 2.93 -5.64 -2.21
C VAL A 75 3.25 -7.12 -2.06
N ALA A 76 2.71 -7.74 -1.02
CA ALA A 76 2.95 -9.15 -0.70
C ALA A 76 2.16 -10.08 -1.61
N LYS A 77 0.91 -9.71 -1.95
CA LYS A 77 0.05 -10.51 -2.82
C LYS A 77 -0.78 -9.61 -3.73
N PRO A 78 -0.43 -9.55 -5.04
CA PRO A 78 -1.24 -8.84 -6.02
C PRO A 78 -2.64 -9.47 -6.11
N ALA A 79 -3.69 -8.66 -6.16
CA ALA A 79 -5.07 -9.07 -6.33
C ALA A 79 -5.25 -9.85 -7.64
N ALA A 80 -4.47 -9.50 -8.68
CA ALA A 80 -4.41 -10.25 -9.93
C ALA A 80 -3.83 -11.67 -9.77
N ALA A 81 -2.95 -11.90 -8.78
CA ALA A 81 -2.36 -13.22 -8.53
C ALA A 81 -3.31 -14.17 -7.77
N LYS A 82 -4.44 -13.68 -7.23
CA LYS A 82 -5.49 -14.56 -6.71
C LYS A 82 -6.25 -15.33 -7.81
N ALA A 83 -6.01 -15.05 -9.09
CA ALA A 83 -6.58 -15.80 -10.20
C ALA A 83 -5.66 -16.91 -10.76
N ALA A 84 -4.40 -17.00 -10.29
CA ALA A 84 -3.42 -17.96 -10.79
C ALA A 84 -2.88 -18.85 -9.66
N SER A 85 -3.76 -19.61 -9.01
CA SER A 85 -3.37 -20.83 -8.29
C SER A 85 -4.49 -21.84 -8.50
N LYS A 86 -4.11 -22.87 -9.25
CA LYS A 86 -4.85 -23.98 -9.86
C LYS A 86 -5.58 -24.87 -8.87
#